data_AF-Q5I397-F1
#
_entry.id   AF-Q5I397-F1
#
_cell.length_a   1.000
_cell.length_b   1.000
_cell.length_c   1.000
_cell.angle_alpha   90.00
_cell.angle_beta   90.00
_cell.angle_gamma   90.00
#
_symmetry.space_group_name_H-M   'P 1'
#
loop_
_entity.id
_entity.type
_entity.pdbx_description
1 polymer ?
#
loop_
_entity_poly.entity_id
_entity_poly.type
_entity_poly.pdbx_seq_one_letter_code
_entity_poly.pdbx_strand_id
1 'polypeptide(L)'
;GENLLKLVDEDGIEWNRHKAMLEEHNIDVRFQFATQRSLSGYGLVANGLCLALLDPFNAHLWPKDNVVTRPFSPGLEYRYTMYYASDRIRSDLSRHFSACSKETVKTLKYE
;
A
#
# COMPACT_ATOMS: atom_id res chain seq x y z
N GLY A 1 -20.58 6.12 -7.92
CA GLY A 1 -19.69 5.04 -7.48
C GLY A 1 -19.76 4.77 -5.99
N GLU A 2 -19.10 3.69 -5.57
CA GLU A 2 -18.79 3.34 -4.17
C GLU A 2 -17.85 4.37 -3.51
N ASN A 3 -17.82 4.39 -2.17
CA ASN A 3 -16.88 5.22 -1.41
C ASN A 3 -15.48 4.57 -1.41
N LEU A 4 -14.56 5.13 -2.19
CA LEU A 4 -13.17 4.70 -2.22
C LEU A 4 -12.31 5.60 -1.34
N LEU A 5 -11.51 4.98 -0.48
CA LEU A 5 -10.51 5.68 0.33
C LEU A 5 -9.46 6.33 -0.56
N LYS A 6 -9.20 7.62 -0.33
CA LYS A 6 -8.09 8.33 -0.95
C LYS A 6 -6.81 8.15 -0.14
N LEU A 7 -5.74 7.69 -0.79
CA LEU A 7 -4.40 7.73 -0.21
C LEU A 7 -3.72 9.04 -0.60
N VAL A 8 -3.21 9.76 0.40
CA VAL A 8 -2.47 11.02 0.24
C VAL A 8 -1.08 10.91 0.88
N ASP A 9 -0.12 11.70 0.44
CA ASP A 9 1.19 11.79 1.11
C ASP A 9 1.17 12.78 2.30
N GLU A 10 2.33 13.01 2.91
CA GLU A 10 2.47 13.91 4.07
C GLU A 10 2.07 15.36 3.75
N ASP A 11 2.25 15.78 2.49
CA ASP A 11 1.87 17.10 1.99
C ASP A 11 0.42 17.14 1.46
N GLY A 12 -0.32 16.04 1.57
CA GLY A 12 -1.71 15.91 1.09
C GLY A 12 -1.82 15.69 -0.42
N ILE A 13 -0.70 15.46 -1.11
CA ILE A 13 -0.67 15.18 -2.55
C ILE A 13 -1.14 13.74 -2.77
N GLU A 14 -2.04 13.60 -3.73
CA GLU A 14 -2.61 12.31 -4.08
C GLU A 14 -1.60 11.41 -4.80
N TRP A 15 -1.65 10.12 -4.49
CA TRP A 15 -0.93 9.11 -5.25
C TRP A 15 -1.51 9.00 -6.67
N ASN A 16 -0.91 9.73 -7.61
CA ASN A 16 -1.36 9.87 -9.01
C ASN A 16 -1.64 8.55 -9.74
N ARG A 17 -1.00 7.43 -9.34
CA ARG A 17 -1.20 6.12 -9.98
C ARG A 17 -2.60 5.55 -9.78
N HIS A 18 -3.20 5.67 -8.59
CA HIS A 18 -4.55 5.16 -8.35
C HIS A 18 -5.57 5.92 -9.19
N LYS A 19 -5.46 7.25 -9.17
CA LYS A 19 -6.33 8.14 -9.94
C LYS A 19 -6.22 7.89 -11.44
N ALA A 20 -5.00 7.83 -11.97
CA ALA A 20 -4.76 7.54 -13.39
C ALA A 20 -5.35 6.19 -13.81
N MET A 21 -5.21 5.15 -12.98
CA MET A 21 -5.78 3.83 -13.26
C MET A 21 -7.32 3.86 -13.31
N LEU A 22 -7.96 4.55 -12.36
CA LEU A 22 -9.42 4.70 -12.34
C LEU A 22 -9.92 5.46 -13.57
N GLU A 23 -9.23 6.54 -13.95
CA GLU A 23 -9.56 7.35 -15.13
C GLU A 23 -9.39 6.55 -16.43
N GLU A 24 -8.27 5.83 -16.59
CA GLU A 24 -7.98 4.98 -17.77
C GLU A 24 -9.07 3.93 -18.00
N HIS A 25 -9.63 3.37 -16.91
CA HIS A 25 -10.65 2.33 -16.96
C HIS A 25 -12.08 2.87 -16.85
N ASN A 26 -12.28 4.20 -16.87
CA ASN A 26 -13.57 4.86 -16.72
C ASN A 26 -14.36 4.42 -15.47
N ILE A 27 -13.66 4.25 -14.34
CA ILE A 27 -14.26 3.82 -13.07
C ILE A 27 -14.71 5.05 -12.27
N ASP A 28 -16.02 5.17 -12.04
CA ASP A 28 -16.59 6.23 -11.19
C ASP A 28 -16.59 5.83 -9.71
N VAL A 29 -15.92 6.63 -8.86
CA VAL A 29 -15.84 6.44 -7.40
C VAL A 29 -16.05 7.76 -6.67
N ARG A 30 -16.46 7.68 -5.39
CA ARG A 30 -16.58 8.84 -4.50
C ARG A 30 -15.44 8.83 -3.49
N PHE A 31 -14.73 9.94 -3.36
CA PHE A 31 -13.68 10.12 -2.36
C PHE A 31 -14.22 10.91 -1.16
N GLN A 32 -14.75 10.21 -0.15
CA GLN A 32 -15.27 10.82 1.08
C GLN A 32 -14.23 10.88 2.21
N PHE A 33 -13.27 9.96 2.21
CA PHE A 33 -12.26 9.82 3.25
C PHE A 33 -10.86 9.84 2.63
N ALA A 34 -9.90 10.38 3.38
CA ALA A 34 -8.49 10.37 2.99
C ALA A 34 -7.60 10.01 4.18
N THR A 35 -6.51 9.30 3.92
CA THR A 35 -5.49 8.99 4.92
C THR A 35 -4.10 8.91 4.30
N GLN A 36 -3.09 9.17 5.13
CA GLN A 36 -1.68 9.03 4.79
C GLN A 36 -1.14 7.62 5.04
N ARG A 37 -1.77 6.89 5.97
CA ARG A 37 -1.26 5.61 6.48
C ARG A 37 -2.23 4.50 6.15
N SER A 38 -1.72 3.43 5.54
CA SER A 38 -2.53 2.27 5.14
C SER A 38 -3.18 1.57 6.33
N LEU A 39 -2.51 1.50 7.49
CA LEU A 39 -3.09 0.94 8.72
C LEU A 39 -4.39 1.65 9.14
N SER A 40 -4.43 2.97 9.02
CA SER A 40 -5.65 3.75 9.30
C SER A 40 -6.71 3.49 8.23
N GLY A 41 -6.30 3.30 6.97
CA GLY A 41 -7.19 2.90 5.89
C GLY A 41 -7.88 1.56 6.16
N TYR A 42 -7.14 0.56 6.60
CA TYR A 42 -7.72 -0.71 7.02
C TYR A 42 -8.73 -0.55 8.17
N GLY A 43 -8.44 0.30 9.15
CA GLY A 43 -9.39 0.61 10.22
C GLY A 43 -10.70 1.23 9.72
N LEU A 44 -10.64 2.11 8.71
CA LEU A 44 -11.84 2.68 8.09
C LEU A 44 -12.67 1.61 7.35
N VAL A 45 -12.01 0.69 6.66
CA VAL A 45 -12.66 -0.45 5.99
C VAL A 45 -13.30 -1.40 7.01
N ALA A 46 -12.59 -1.74 8.09
CA ALA A 46 -13.09 -2.62 9.16
C ALA A 46 -14.38 -2.08 9.82
N ASN A 47 -14.54 -0.76 9.88
CA ASN A 47 -15.74 -0.10 10.41
C ASN A 47 -16.83 0.14 9.34
N GLY A 48 -16.66 -0.39 8.13
CA GLY A 48 -17.66 -0.31 7.06
C GLY A 48 -17.82 1.09 6.44
N LEU A 49 -16.83 1.97 6.57
CA LEU A 49 -16.93 3.35 6.10
C LEU A 49 -16.63 3.51 4.60
N CYS A 50 -15.76 2.66 4.05
CA CYS A 50 -15.32 2.73 2.66
C CYS A 50 -14.70 1.43 2.16
N LEU A 51 -14.47 1.35 0.85
CA LEU A 51 -13.54 0.43 0.20
C LEU A 51 -12.15 1.06 0.11
N ALA A 52 -11.09 0.27 -0.01
CA ALA A 52 -9.73 0.80 -0.17
C ALA A 52 -8.84 -0.10 -1.05
N LEU A 53 -7.94 0.54 -1.80
CA LEU A 53 -6.79 -0.10 -2.46
C LEU A 53 -5.56 0.18 -1.60
N LEU A 54 -5.04 -0.85 -0.92
CA LEU A 54 -3.97 -0.73 0.07
C LEU A 54 -2.82 -1.68 -0.23
N ASP A 55 -1.66 -1.41 0.37
CA ASP A 55 -0.52 -2.31 0.31
C ASP A 55 -0.86 -3.68 0.92
N PRO A 56 -0.29 -4.78 0.40
CA PRO A 56 -0.60 -6.10 0.91
C PRO A 56 0.18 -6.45 2.20
N PHE A 57 1.13 -5.62 2.65
CA PHE A 57 1.96 -5.96 3.81
C PHE A 57 1.15 -6.01 5.10
N ASN A 58 0.18 -5.11 5.26
CA ASN A 58 -0.64 -5.05 6.47
C ASN A 58 -1.88 -5.96 6.40
N ALA A 59 -2.23 -6.50 5.21
CA ALA A 59 -3.45 -7.27 4.99
C ALA A 59 -3.66 -8.42 5.99
N HIS A 60 -2.58 -9.16 6.29
CA HIS A 60 -2.60 -10.31 7.21
C HIS A 60 -2.99 -9.96 8.66
N LEU A 61 -2.96 -8.68 9.05
CA LEU A 61 -3.33 -8.22 10.39
C LEU A 61 -4.84 -8.07 10.57
N TRP A 62 -5.62 -8.00 9.49
CA TRP A 62 -7.05 -7.63 9.51
C TRP A 62 -8.10 -8.73 9.25
N PRO A 63 -7.80 -10.03 9.06
CA PRO A 63 -8.83 -11.03 8.75
C PRO A 63 -9.82 -11.30 9.91
N LYS A 64 -9.57 -10.77 11.11
CA LYS A 64 -10.46 -10.92 12.28
C LYS A 64 -11.50 -9.80 12.42
N ASP A 65 -11.37 -8.70 11.69
CA ASP A 65 -12.13 -7.46 11.92
C ASP A 65 -13.13 -7.13 10.79
N ASN A 66 -13.79 -8.14 10.22
CA ASN A 66 -14.74 -7.99 9.10
C ASN A 66 -14.15 -7.40 7.80
N VAL A 67 -12.83 -7.39 7.65
CA VAL A 67 -12.17 -6.94 6.41
C VAL A 67 -12.00 -8.12 5.46
N VAL A 68 -12.60 -8.00 4.28
CA VAL A 68 -12.38 -8.96 3.18
C VAL A 68 -11.28 -8.41 2.27
N THR A 69 -10.11 -9.04 2.29
CA THR A 69 -9.01 -8.73 1.39
C THR A 69 -9.12 -9.55 0.11
N ARG A 70 -8.92 -8.92 -1.05
CA ARG A 70 -8.92 -9.59 -2.36
C ARG A 70 -7.79 -9.04 -3.22
N PRO A 71 -7.14 -9.87 -4.04
CA PRO A 71 -6.24 -9.39 -5.08
C PRO A 71 -6.97 -8.41 -6.00
N PHE A 72 -6.30 -7.32 -6.36
CA PHE A 72 -6.83 -6.30 -7.25
C PHE A 72 -6.36 -6.52 -8.69
N SER A 73 -7.27 -6.32 -9.67
CA SER A 73 -6.97 -6.38 -11.10
C SER A 73 -7.62 -5.18 -11.82
N PRO A 74 -6.88 -4.43 -12.67
CA PRO A 74 -5.49 -4.65 -13.05
C PRO A 74 -4.50 -4.39 -11.91
N GLY A 75 -3.44 -5.19 -11.83
CA GLY A 75 -2.47 -5.11 -10.73
C GLY A 75 -1.76 -3.75 -10.69
N LEU A 76 -1.69 -3.14 -9.50
CA LEU A 76 -0.88 -1.94 -9.26
C LEU A 76 0.51 -2.34 -8.76
N GLU A 77 1.54 -2.03 -9.54
CA GLU A 77 2.92 -2.35 -9.17
C GLU A 77 3.58 -1.19 -8.39
N TYR A 78 4.23 -1.51 -7.28
CA TYR A 78 5.00 -0.57 -6.47
C TYR A 78 6.47 -1.02 -6.41
N ARG A 79 7.39 -0.07 -6.59
CA ARG A 79 8.84 -0.33 -6.50
C ARG A 79 9.36 0.06 -5.13
N TYR A 80 9.76 -0.93 -4.33
CA TYR A 80 10.42 -0.72 -3.05
C TYR A 80 11.94 -0.71 -3.24
N THR A 81 12.60 0.31 -2.71
CA THR A 81 14.05 0.52 -2.87
C THR A 81 14.70 0.76 -1.52
N MET A 82 15.90 0.21 -1.34
CA MET A 82 16.76 0.55 -0.21
C MET A 82 17.77 1.60 -0.67
N TYR A 83 17.76 2.77 -0.02
CA TYR A 83 18.72 3.84 -0.28
C TYR A 83 19.89 3.74 0.69
N TYR A 84 21.08 4.08 0.18
CA TYR A 84 22.32 4.11 0.96
C TYR A 84 23.03 5.43 0.69
N ALA A 85 23.71 5.96 1.71
CA ALA A 85 24.59 7.11 1.54
C ALA A 85 25.72 6.74 0.57
N SER A 86 25.90 7.56 -0.48
CA SER A 86 26.90 7.32 -1.53
C SER A 86 28.33 7.58 -1.06
N ASP A 87 28.50 8.43 -0.04
CA ASP A 87 29.75 8.91 0.52
C ASP A 87 30.24 8.08 1.72
N ARG A 88 29.55 6.99 2.08
CA ARG A 88 29.87 6.18 3.25
C ARG A 88 30.01 4.70 2.90
N ILE A 89 31.05 4.08 3.44
CA ILE A 89 31.18 2.63 3.44
C ILE A 89 30.03 2.05 4.27
N ARG A 90 29.21 1.20 3.65
CA ARG A 90 28.12 0.49 4.32
C ARG A 90 28.68 -0.39 5.45
N SER A 91 28.07 -0.31 6.62
CA SER A 91 28.39 -1.22 7.72
C SER A 91 28.01 -2.66 7.37
N ASP A 92 28.67 -3.62 8.00
CA ASP A 92 28.33 -5.03 7.81
C ASP A 92 26.89 -5.32 8.24
N LEU A 93 26.41 -4.68 9.31
CA LEU A 93 25.00 -4.79 9.71
C LEU A 93 24.05 -4.33 8.59
N SER A 94 24.32 -3.19 7.96
CA SER A 94 23.49 -2.68 6.86
C SER A 94 23.48 -3.63 5.66
N ARG A 95 24.64 -4.21 5.31
CA ARG A 95 24.75 -5.19 4.23
C ARG A 95 23.94 -6.45 4.52
N HIS A 96 24.10 -7.01 5.73
CA HIS A 96 23.38 -8.23 6.14
C HIS A 96 21.87 -8.00 6.23
N PHE A 97 21.43 -6.87 6.80
CA PHE A 97 20.02 -6.49 6.83
C PHE A 97 19.44 -6.45 5.41
N SER A 98 20.11 -5.73 4.50
CA SER A 98 19.65 -5.57 3.12
C SER A 98 19.57 -6.91 2.37
N ALA A 99 20.53 -7.81 2.61
CA ALA A 99 20.52 -9.15 2.03
C ALA A 99 19.34 -9.98 2.57
N CYS A 100 19.17 -10.03 3.90
CA CYS A 100 18.10 -10.79 4.54
C CYS A 100 16.72 -10.27 4.11
N SER A 101 16.49 -8.95 4.15
CA SER A 101 15.23 -8.35 3.73
C SER A 101 14.88 -8.65 2.27
N LYS A 102 15.86 -8.69 1.36
CA LYS A 102 15.62 -9.05 -0.05
C LYS A 102 15.16 -10.50 -0.20
N GLU A 103 15.76 -11.43 0.55
CA GLU A 103 15.34 -12.83 0.52
C GLU A 103 13.96 -13.01 1.14
N THR A 104 13.67 -12.35 2.27
CA THR A 104 12.33 -12.38 2.87
C THR A 104 11.25 -11.85 1.92
N VAL A 105 11.51 -10.75 1.22
CA VAL A 105 10.50 -10.18 0.30
C VAL A 105 10.18 -11.13 -0.86
N LYS A 106 11.14 -11.94 -1.34
CA LYS A 106 10.90 -12.94 -2.39
C LYS A 106 10.01 -14.10 -1.93
N THR A 107 10.02 -14.40 -0.62
CA THR A 107 9.24 -15.52 -0.06
C THR A 107 7.86 -15.10 0.44
N LEU A 108 7.58 -13.79 0.53
CA LEU A 108 6.25 -13.27 0.81
C LEU A 108 5.29 -13.65 -0.33
N LYS A 109 4.46 -14.66 -0.07
CA LYS A 109 3.27 -14.94 -0.88
C LYS A 109 2.13 -14.10 -0.32
N TYR A 110 1.56 -13.24 -1.14
CA TYR A 110 0.32 -12.55 -0.81
C TYR A 110 -0.82 -13.41 -1.38
N GLU A 111 -1.39 -14.26 -0.53
CA GLU A 111 -2.56 -15.10 -0.84
C GLU A 111 -3.85 -14.27 -0.86
#